data_AF-A0A7C9ECH8-F1
#
_entry.id   AF-A0A7C9ECH8-F1
#
_cell.length_a   1.000
_cell.length_b   1.000
_cell.length_c   1.000
_cell.angle_alpha   90.00
_cell.angle_beta   90.00
_cell.angle_gamma   90.00
#
_symmetry.space_group_name_H-M   'P 1'
#
loop_
_entity.id
_entity.type
_entity.pdbx_description
1 polymer ?
#
loop_
_entity_poly.entity_id
_entity_poly.type
_entity_poly.pdbx_seq_one_letter_code
_entity_poly.pdbx_strand_id
1 'polypeptide(L)'
;MNEVASIAVEGRQALLAKDYAKLASLMNRNFDLRRSMFGDNALGALNIKMVEIPRQVGAASKFTGSGGAVVAFCPDGPEQAAQLEDACKKAGFIVQPVQVVPSLLTEADPKI
;
A
#
# COMPACT_ATOMS: atom_id res chain seq x y z
N MET A 1 -14.73 6.64 -9.36
CA MET A 1 -14.24 5.54 -10.24
C MET A 1 -13.08 5.99 -11.11
N ASN A 2 -13.21 7.04 -11.93
CA ASN A 2 -12.13 7.51 -12.82
C ASN A 2 -10.80 7.83 -12.11
N GLU A 3 -10.85 8.46 -10.94
CA GLU A 3 -9.65 8.79 -10.16
C GLU A 3 -8.91 7.54 -9.64
N VAL A 4 -9.64 6.46 -9.30
CA VAL A 4 -9.01 5.20 -8.88
C VAL A 4 -8.22 4.59 -10.04
N ALA A 5 -8.75 4.69 -11.27
CA ALA A 5 -8.06 4.24 -12.46
C ALA A 5 -6.83 5.11 -12.79
N SER A 6 -6.93 6.44 -12.67
CA SER A 6 -5.80 7.33 -12.93
C SER A 6 -4.63 7.09 -11.97
N ILE A 7 -4.91 6.81 -10.69
CA ILE A 7 -3.89 6.48 -9.69
C ILE A 7 -3.03 5.29 -10.11
N ALA A 8 -3.60 4.26 -10.74
CA ALA A 8 -2.84 3.10 -11.20
C ALA A 8 -1.88 3.48 -12.34
N VAL A 9 -2.36 4.28 -13.30
CA VAL A 9 -1.56 4.77 -14.44
C VAL A 9 -0.44 5.68 -13.95
N GLU A 10 -0.76 6.67 -13.12
CA GLU A 10 0.22 7.59 -12.52
C GLU A 10 1.21 6.84 -11.62
N GLY A 11 0.74 5.84 -10.87
CA GLY A 11 1.58 5.04 -9.98
C GLY A 11 2.64 4.26 -10.75
N ARG A 12 2.28 3.67 -11.89
CA ARG A 12 3.23 3.03 -12.79
C ARG A 12 4.26 4.02 -13.31
N GLN A 13 3.83 5.21 -13.73
CA GLN A 13 4.73 6.25 -14.24
C GLN A 13 5.71 6.71 -13.14
N ALA A 14 5.20 7.00 -11.94
CA ALA A 14 6.02 7.39 -10.79
C ALA A 14 7.04 6.31 -10.42
N LEU A 15 6.64 5.04 -10.40
CA LEU A 15 7.54 3.93 -10.11
C LEU A 15 8.68 3.82 -11.14
N LEU A 16 8.36 3.90 -12.44
CA LEU A 16 9.36 3.83 -13.51
C LEU A 16 10.31 5.04 -13.51
N ALA A 17 9.79 6.22 -13.17
CA ALA A 17 10.57 7.44 -13.03
C ALA A 17 11.37 7.51 -11.72
N LYS A 18 11.20 6.53 -10.81
CA LYS A 18 11.75 6.52 -9.45
C LYS A 18 11.30 7.72 -8.59
N ASP A 19 10.13 8.27 -8.89
CA ASP A 19 9.48 9.30 -8.07
C ASP A 19 8.74 8.64 -6.90
N TYR A 20 9.52 8.25 -5.89
CA TYR A 20 9.03 7.53 -4.72
C TYR A 20 8.11 8.38 -3.85
N ALA A 21 8.30 9.70 -3.83
CA ALA A 21 7.42 10.62 -3.11
C ALA A 21 6.01 10.66 -3.73
N LYS A 22 5.93 10.79 -5.06
CA LYS A 22 4.64 10.72 -5.77
C LYS A 22 4.01 9.33 -5.64
N LEU A 23 4.79 8.26 -5.74
CA LEU A 23 4.29 6.89 -5.55
C LEU A 23 3.66 6.71 -4.15
N ALA A 24 4.33 7.18 -3.10
CA ALA A 24 3.83 7.14 -1.73
C ALA A 24 2.50 7.91 -1.58
N SER A 25 2.43 9.13 -2.12
CA SER A 25 1.20 9.94 -2.13
C SER A 25 0.04 9.24 -2.85
N LEU A 26 0.31 8.65 -4.02
CA LEU A 26 -0.69 7.91 -4.80
C LEU A 26 -1.20 6.66 -4.08
N MET A 27 -0.31 5.92 -3.41
CA MET A 27 -0.70 4.77 -2.58
C MET A 27 -1.65 5.19 -1.46
N ASN A 28 -1.34 6.29 -0.77
CA ASN A 28 -2.20 6.80 0.30
C ASN A 28 -3.56 7.25 -0.24
N ARG A 29 -3.55 8.03 -1.32
CA ARG A 29 -4.76 8.51 -1.99
C ARG A 29 -5.68 7.38 -2.44
N ASN A 30 -5.12 6.25 -2.89
CA ASN A 30 -5.91 5.08 -3.28
C ASN A 30 -6.77 4.56 -2.13
N PHE A 31 -6.19 4.44 -0.93
CA PHE A 31 -6.94 4.01 0.24
C PHE A 31 -7.92 5.08 0.72
N ASP A 32 -7.55 6.37 0.67
CA ASP A 32 -8.43 7.45 1.10
C ASP A 32 -9.71 7.50 0.24
N LEU A 33 -9.57 7.29 -1.08
CA LEU A 33 -10.71 7.14 -1.99
C LEU A 33 -11.56 5.93 -1.63
N ARG A 34 -10.94 4.78 -1.33
CA ARG A 34 -11.67 3.59 -0.90
C ARG A 34 -12.45 3.85 0.38
N ARG A 35 -11.83 4.47 1.38
CA ARG A 35 -12.47 4.84 2.65
C ARG A 35 -13.64 5.80 2.42
N SER A 36 -13.49 6.77 1.52
CA SER A 36 -14.58 7.67 1.11
C SER A 36 -15.74 6.94 0.43
N MET A 37 -15.49 5.89 -0.35
CA MET A 37 -16.54 5.17 -1.09
C MET A 37 -17.32 4.18 -0.22
N PHE A 38 -16.63 3.46 0.67
CA PHE A 38 -17.22 2.38 1.46
C PHE A 38 -17.59 2.79 2.88
N GLY A 39 -16.91 3.80 3.44
CA GLY A 39 -17.08 4.24 4.82
C GLY A 39 -16.46 3.29 5.85
N ASP A 40 -16.28 3.82 7.06
CA ASP A 40 -15.51 3.14 8.11
C ASP A 40 -16.15 1.84 8.59
N ASN A 41 -17.49 1.79 8.61
CA ASN A 41 -18.23 0.59 9.01
C ASN A 41 -17.94 -0.60 8.09
N ALA A 42 -17.87 -0.38 6.78
CA ALA A 42 -17.60 -1.43 5.81
C ALA A 42 -16.12 -1.85 5.80
N LEU A 43 -15.20 -0.91 6.06
CA LEU A 43 -13.77 -1.22 6.09
C LEU A 43 -13.33 -1.87 7.40
N GLY A 44 -14.00 -1.57 8.50
CA GLY A 44 -13.71 -2.08 9.84
C GLY A 44 -12.53 -1.36 10.50
N ALA A 45 -12.71 -1.00 11.78
CA ALA A 45 -11.73 -0.22 12.54
C ALA A 45 -10.34 -0.86 12.61
N LEU A 46 -10.26 -2.20 12.70
CA LEU A 46 -8.98 -2.92 12.74
C LEU A 46 -8.19 -2.77 11.45
N ASN A 47 -8.85 -2.89 10.29
CA ASN A 47 -8.17 -2.75 9.00
C ASN A 47 -7.75 -1.30 8.75
N ILE A 48 -8.59 -0.32 9.13
CA ILE A 48 -8.21 1.10 9.06
C ILE A 48 -6.98 1.36 9.93
N LYS A 49 -6.98 0.89 11.18
CA LYS A 49 -5.83 0.99 12.08
C LYS A 49 -4.57 0.37 11.45
N MET A 50 -4.69 -0.76 10.77
CA MET A 50 -3.57 -1.42 10.08
C MET A 50 -2.95 -0.54 8.97
N VAL A 51 -3.75 0.29 8.29
CA VAL A 51 -3.24 1.26 7.29
C VAL A 51 -2.64 2.50 7.94
N GLU A 52 -3.27 3.02 8.99
CA GLU A 52 -2.84 4.28 9.61
C GLU A 52 -1.52 4.16 10.38
N ILE A 53 -1.21 2.99 10.96
CA ILE A 53 0.03 2.83 11.74
C ILE A 53 1.30 3.02 10.92
N PRO A 54 1.48 2.37 9.74
CA PRO A 54 2.58 2.69 8.83
C PRO A 54 2.66 4.19 8.47
N ARG A 55 1.51 4.85 8.28
CA ARG A 55 1.45 6.27 7.91
C ARG A 55 1.95 7.21 9.01
N GLN A 56 1.82 6.82 10.28
CA GLN A 56 2.30 7.61 11.42
C GLN A 56 3.83 7.75 11.44
N VAL A 57 4.56 6.82 10.82
CA VAL A 57 6.03 6.88 10.68
C VAL A 57 6.47 7.38 9.28
N GLY A 58 5.54 7.96 8.52
CA GLY A 58 5.80 8.52 7.19
C GLY A 58 5.76 7.52 6.03
N ALA A 59 5.54 6.23 6.29
CA ALA A 59 5.39 5.25 5.22
C ALA A 59 4.04 5.42 4.49
N ALA A 60 3.99 5.09 3.21
CA ALA A 60 2.72 4.95 2.52
C ALA A 60 2.08 3.60 2.85
N SER A 61 0.76 3.55 3.00
CA SER A 61 0.07 2.28 3.18
C SER A 61 -1.35 2.29 2.62
N LYS A 62 -1.75 1.12 2.11
CA LYS A 62 -3.07 0.83 1.57
C LYS A 62 -3.40 -0.65 1.66
N PHE A 63 -4.67 -1.00 1.46
CA PHE A 63 -5.08 -2.39 1.29
C PHE A 63 -4.46 -3.06 0.06
N THR A 64 -4.19 -4.36 0.21
CA THR A 64 -3.76 -5.29 -0.85
C THR A 64 -4.90 -6.11 -1.43
N GLY A 65 -6.15 -5.86 -1.03
CA GLY A 65 -7.31 -6.63 -1.47
C GLY A 65 -8.58 -6.26 -0.72
N SER A 66 -9.40 -7.25 -0.36
CA SER A 66 -10.65 -7.06 0.38
C SER A 66 -10.44 -6.61 1.83
N GLY A 67 -9.32 -6.98 2.48
CA GLY A 67 -8.97 -6.63 3.85
C GLY A 67 -8.03 -7.68 4.46
N GLY A 68 -7.76 -7.61 5.77
CA GLY A 68 -6.93 -8.58 6.50
C GLY A 68 -5.42 -8.46 6.29
N ALA A 69 -4.99 -7.68 5.31
CA ALA A 69 -3.59 -7.29 5.09
C ALA A 69 -3.48 -5.91 4.43
N VAL A 70 -2.34 -5.26 4.65
CA VAL A 70 -1.95 -4.00 4.02
C VAL A 70 -0.59 -4.17 3.36
N VAL A 71 -0.31 -3.35 2.35
CA VAL A 71 1.05 -3.13 1.85
C VAL A 71 1.52 -1.80 2.37
N ALA A 72 2.79 -1.73 2.74
CA ALA A 72 3.45 -0.50 3.10
C ALA A 72 4.67 -0.26 2.19
N PHE A 73 4.94 1.00 1.91
CA PHE A 73 6.10 1.44 1.15
C PHE A 73 6.83 2.53 1.94
N CYS A 74 8.12 2.32 2.19
CA CYS A 74 8.95 3.21 3.00
C CYS A 74 9.89 4.01 2.07
N PRO A 75 9.49 5.20 1.57
CA PRO A 75 10.34 6.00 0.68
C PRO A 75 11.64 6.47 1.33
N ASP A 76 11.67 6.58 2.67
CA ASP A 76 12.84 7.07 3.43
C ASP A 76 13.80 5.93 3.83
N GLY A 77 13.56 4.72 3.31
CA GLY A 77 14.50 3.62 3.39
C GLY A 77 14.44 2.79 4.68
N PRO A 78 15.54 2.08 5.03
CA PRO A 78 15.54 1.04 6.07
C PRO A 78 15.19 1.53 7.47
N GLU A 79 15.55 2.76 7.83
CA GLU A 79 15.27 3.31 9.16
C GLU A 79 13.76 3.50 9.37
N GLN A 80 13.06 4.03 8.37
CA GLN A 80 11.59 4.10 8.37
C GLN A 80 10.95 2.72 8.39
N ALA A 81 11.53 1.73 7.69
CA ALA A 81 11.05 0.35 7.74
C ALA A 81 11.17 -0.25 9.15
N ALA A 82 12.26 0.03 9.87
CA ALA A 82 12.43 -0.40 11.25
C ALA A 82 11.42 0.28 12.21
N GLN A 83 11.18 1.59 12.04
CA GLN A 83 10.17 2.33 12.80
C GLN A 83 8.75 1.78 12.54
N LEU A 84 8.45 1.46 11.28
CA LEU A 84 7.19 0.82 10.89
C LEU A 84 7.03 -0.53 11.57
N GLU A 85 8.07 -1.36 11.55
CA GLU A 85 8.01 -2.69 12.15
C GLU A 85 7.77 -2.62 13.67
N ASP A 86 8.45 -1.71 14.37
CA ASP A 86 8.22 -1.46 15.79
C ASP A 86 6.79 -0.97 16.08
N ALA A 87 6.30 0.02 15.31
CA ALA A 87 4.95 0.55 15.48
C ALA A 87 3.86 -0.52 15.23
N CYS A 88 4.03 -1.34 14.18
CA CYS A 88 3.14 -2.45 13.88
C CYS A 88 3.14 -3.52 14.98
N LYS A 89 4.33 -3.93 15.46
CA LYS A 89 4.46 -4.91 16.56
C LYS A 89 3.80 -4.42 17.84
N LYS A 90 4.03 -3.15 18.23
CA LYS A 90 3.39 -2.52 19.40
C LYS A 90 1.86 -2.52 19.31
N ALA A 91 1.32 -2.45 18.10
CA ALA A 91 -0.12 -2.51 17.87
C ALA A 91 -0.69 -3.92 17.69
N GLY A 92 0.14 -4.96 17.78
CA GLY A 92 -0.26 -6.36 17.65
C GLY A 92 -0.32 -6.88 16.22
N PHE A 93 0.31 -6.19 15.26
CA PHE A 93 0.38 -6.64 13.86
C PHE A 93 1.69 -7.37 13.55
N ILE A 94 1.60 -8.32 12.63
CA ILE A 94 2.76 -9.04 12.08
C ILE A 94 3.19 -8.34 10.80
N VAL A 95 4.48 -8.07 10.67
CA VAL A 95 5.09 -7.51 9.46
C VAL A 95 5.89 -8.62 8.75
N GLN A 96 5.75 -8.69 7.43
CA GLN A 96 6.49 -9.62 6.59
C GLN A 96 7.11 -8.84 5.42
N PRO A 97 8.41 -9.03 5.11
CA PRO A 97 9.02 -8.47 3.93
C PRO A 97 8.32 -8.96 2.66
N VAL A 98 8.07 -8.06 1.71
CA VAL A 98 7.52 -8.43 0.41
C VAL A 98 8.55 -9.26 -0.36
N GLN A 99 8.16 -10.45 -0.80
CA GLN A 99 8.95 -11.30 -1.67
C GLN A 99 8.49 -11.09 -3.12
N VAL A 100 9.39 -10.58 -3.97
CA VAL A 100 9.13 -10.48 -5.41
C VAL A 100 9.56 -11.79 -6.05
N VAL A 101 8.61 -12.48 -6.65
CA VAL A 101 8.84 -13.74 -7.37
C VAL A 101 8.75 -13.52 -8.88
N PRO A 102 9.50 -14.27 -9.70
CA PRO A 102 9.36 -14.19 -11.15
C PRO A 102 7.95 -14.56 -11.59
N SER A 103 7.54 -14.02 -12.74
CA SER A 103 6.28 -14.41 -13.37
C SER A 103 6.25 -15.92 -13.60
N LEU A 104 5.16 -16.57 -13.18
CA LEU A 104 4.87 -17.96 -13.55
C LEU A 104 4.18 -18.03 -14.93
N LEU A 105 3.75 -16.88 -15.47
CA LEU A 105 3.21 -16.80 -16.82
C LEU A 105 4.34 -16.95 -17.84
N THR A 106 4.06 -17.76 -18.84
CA THR A 106 4.89 -18.00 -20.01
C THR A 106 4.51 -17.06 -21.15
N GLU A 107 5.32 -17.00 -22.21
CA GLU A 107 4.97 -16.20 -23.40
C GLU A 107 3.73 -16.72 -24.15
N ALA A 108 3.30 -17.95 -23.88
CA ALA A 108 2.08 -18.53 -24.45
C ALA A 108 0.81 -18.09 -23.71
N ASP A 109 0.93 -17.51 -22.52
CA ASP A 109 -0.22 -17.05 -21.74
C ASP A 109 -0.75 -15.71 -22.27
N PRO A 110 -2.07 -15.46 -22.22
CA PRO A 110 -2.65 -14.19 -22.66
C PRO A 110 -2.06 -13.02 -21.86
N LYS A 111 -1.59 -11.98 -22.55
CA LYS A 111 -1.17 -10.74 -21.90
C LYS A 111 -2.42 -9.97 -21.45
N ILE A 112 -2.48 -9.67 -20.15
CA ILE A 112 -3.56 -8.90 -19.50
C ILE A 112 -3.34 -7.40 -19.74
#